data_AF-A0A2G8KKT6-F1
#
_entry.id   AF-A0A2G8KKT6-F1
#
_cell.length_a   1.000
_cell.length_b   1.000
_cell.length_c   1.000
_cell.angle_alpha   90.00
_cell.angle_beta   90.00
_cell.angle_gamma   90.00
#
_symmetry.space_group_name_H-M   'P 1'
#
loop_
_entity.id
_entity.type
_entity.pdbx_description
1 polymer ?
#
loop_
_entity_poly.entity_id
_entity_poly.type
_entity_poly.pdbx_seq_one_letter_code
_entity_poly.pdbx_strand_id
1 'polypeptide(L)'
;MTKRENLSLVRDLKSRLDTADVLYDVRGGTEKNNSEISQQNRITSTTFGNHIRPKSLPDNFPIFNLSNSTKKTRMKEPFKPFLDEISLDCMYSSSPSYMPDLLNYLSSAKISNVEYFNVGTQVKFIVRFEDGNEAIAKPKRHPRDVYWAYDKNQPFWLDEERHTSEIAAFHLDRILNYRRVIPCAGRRVNFTAEVLNNTKDPAILRNLTRKNGNNCFIGECVPWFCNKDHMICDEDGGFMELVLCQKIPGDMPGVPNPWSQGSREAKV
;
A
#
# COMPACT_ATOMS: atom_id res chain seq x y z
N MET A 1 27.17 7.15 -3.18
CA MET A 1 26.51 7.06 -4.51
C MET A 1 26.04 8.44 -4.92
N THR A 2 26.53 8.93 -6.06
CA THR A 2 26.29 10.29 -6.55
C THR A 2 24.96 10.37 -7.32
N LYS A 3 24.39 11.58 -7.40
CA LYS A 3 23.11 11.87 -8.07
C LYS A 3 23.06 11.41 -9.55
N ARG A 4 24.23 11.23 -10.20
CA ARG A 4 24.37 10.69 -11.57
C ARG A 4 24.20 9.17 -11.65
N GLU A 5 24.62 8.43 -10.63
CA GLU A 5 24.52 6.96 -10.60
C GLU A 5 23.06 6.50 -10.48
N ASN A 6 22.25 7.20 -9.68
CA ASN A 6 20.80 6.92 -9.54
C ASN A 6 20.00 7.21 -10.83
N LEU A 7 20.37 8.23 -11.59
CA LEU A 7 19.73 8.53 -12.88
C LEU A 7 20.06 7.48 -13.97
N SER A 8 21.23 6.87 -13.89
CA SER A 8 21.61 5.75 -14.78
C SER A 8 20.83 4.48 -14.44
N LEU A 9 20.65 4.18 -13.15
CA LEU A 9 19.93 3.00 -12.67
C LEU A 9 18.43 3.06 -13.00
N VAL A 10 17.81 4.24 -12.87
CA VAL A 10 16.38 4.45 -13.18
C VAL A 10 16.12 4.40 -14.69
N ARG A 11 17.07 4.88 -15.53
CA ARG A 11 16.97 4.74 -16.99
C ARG A 11 17.18 3.29 -17.44
N ASP A 12 18.07 2.55 -16.78
CA ASP A 12 18.30 1.13 -17.04
C ASP A 12 17.07 0.29 -16.70
N LEU A 13 16.44 0.53 -15.54
CA LEU A 13 15.16 -0.09 -15.14
C LEU A 13 14.00 0.24 -16.09
N LYS A 14 13.92 1.50 -16.58
CA LYS A 14 12.89 1.90 -17.54
C LYS A 14 13.11 1.25 -18.90
N SER A 15 14.35 1.16 -19.38
CA SER A 15 14.67 0.44 -20.63
C SER A 15 14.36 -1.05 -20.53
N ARG A 16 14.59 -1.66 -19.36
CA ARG A 16 14.29 -3.08 -19.11
C ARG A 16 12.80 -3.38 -19.03
N LEU A 17 11.99 -2.45 -18.53
CA LEU A 17 10.53 -2.53 -18.51
C LEU A 17 9.92 -2.30 -19.89
N ASP A 18 10.47 -1.38 -20.69
CA ASP A 18 10.03 -1.14 -22.07
C ASP A 18 10.43 -2.29 -23.02
N THR A 19 11.45 -3.09 -22.67
CA THR A 19 11.80 -4.35 -23.37
C THR A 19 11.08 -5.58 -22.82
N ALA A 20 10.21 -5.46 -21.80
CA ALA A 20 9.50 -6.60 -21.23
C ALA A 20 8.38 -7.16 -22.12
N ASP A 21 8.15 -6.56 -23.31
CA ASP A 21 7.40 -7.17 -24.42
C ASP A 21 8.21 -8.24 -25.20
N VAL A 22 9.44 -8.56 -24.75
CA VAL A 22 10.21 -9.68 -25.30
C VAL A 22 9.96 -10.93 -24.46
N LEU A 23 9.24 -11.87 -25.09
CA LEU A 23 9.18 -13.30 -24.80
C LEU A 23 10.36 -13.80 -23.93
N TYR A 24 10.05 -14.36 -22.77
CA TYR A 24 10.99 -15.14 -21.96
C TYR A 24 11.75 -16.15 -22.84
N ASP A 25 13.04 -15.89 -23.11
CA ASP A 25 13.95 -16.87 -23.71
C ASP A 25 14.38 -17.84 -22.61
N VAL A 26 13.65 -18.96 -22.50
CA VAL A 26 13.96 -20.07 -21.59
C VAL A 26 15.12 -20.89 -22.18
N ARG A 27 16.32 -20.30 -22.31
CA ARG A 27 17.55 -21.06 -22.58
C ARG A 27 18.11 -21.60 -21.27
N GLY A 28 17.48 -22.67 -20.79
CA GLY A 28 17.93 -23.44 -19.63
C GLY A 28 16.99 -24.56 -19.18
N GLY A 29 15.83 -24.72 -19.82
CA GLY A 29 14.88 -25.79 -19.51
C GLY A 29 15.15 -27.04 -20.36
N THR A 30 15.48 -28.14 -19.70
CA THR A 30 15.46 -29.51 -20.27
C THR A 30 14.17 -29.78 -21.05
N GLU A 31 14.25 -30.58 -22.13
CA GLU A 31 13.20 -30.85 -23.14
C GLU A 31 11.77 -31.09 -22.62
N LYS A 32 11.57 -31.49 -21.36
CA LYS A 32 10.26 -31.61 -20.71
C LYS A 32 9.47 -30.29 -20.60
N ASN A 33 10.14 -29.13 -20.45
CA ASN A 33 9.45 -27.84 -20.30
C ASN A 33 8.87 -27.34 -21.63
N ASN A 34 9.46 -27.71 -22.77
CA ASN A 34 9.02 -27.28 -24.09
C ASN A 34 7.70 -27.94 -24.51
N SER A 35 7.42 -29.17 -24.06
CA SER A 35 6.15 -29.85 -24.34
C SER A 35 4.98 -29.26 -23.57
N GLU A 36 5.18 -28.85 -22.32
CA GLU A 36 4.12 -28.27 -21.48
C GLU A 36 3.76 -26.86 -21.95
N ILE A 37 4.75 -26.01 -22.25
CA ILE A 37 4.53 -24.68 -22.83
C ILE A 37 3.83 -24.80 -24.19
N SER A 38 4.23 -25.76 -25.02
CA SER A 38 3.61 -26.01 -26.32
C SER A 38 2.17 -26.50 -26.19
N GLN A 39 1.84 -27.30 -25.17
CA GLN A 39 0.46 -27.74 -24.89
C GLN A 39 -0.40 -26.59 -24.37
N GLN A 40 0.11 -25.79 -23.42
CA GLN A 40 -0.57 -24.60 -22.90
C GLN A 40 -0.92 -23.64 -24.05
N ASN A 41 0.05 -23.36 -24.92
CA ASN A 41 -0.13 -22.50 -26.09
C ASN A 41 -1.12 -23.09 -27.10
N ARG A 42 -1.13 -24.41 -27.29
CA ARG A 42 -2.08 -25.06 -28.19
C ARG A 42 -3.52 -24.93 -27.66
N ILE A 43 -3.73 -25.15 -26.37
CA ILE A 43 -5.05 -25.03 -25.69
C ILE A 43 -5.57 -23.59 -25.72
N THR A 44 -4.70 -22.59 -25.53
CA THR A 44 -5.11 -21.17 -25.52
C THR A 44 -5.32 -20.59 -26.91
N SER A 45 -4.52 -21.02 -27.90
CA SER A 45 -4.62 -20.55 -29.29
C SER A 45 -5.92 -20.95 -29.99
N THR A 46 -6.48 -22.12 -29.66
CA THR A 46 -7.71 -22.62 -30.29
C THR A 46 -8.99 -22.08 -29.68
N THR A 47 -8.92 -21.41 -28.51
CA THR A 47 -10.14 -21.32 -27.70
C THR A 47 -10.54 -19.90 -27.24
N PHE A 48 -9.66 -18.95 -26.90
CA PHE A 48 -10.14 -17.87 -25.99
C PHE A 48 -9.62 -16.44 -26.14
N GLY A 49 -8.72 -16.11 -27.06
CA GLY A 49 -8.03 -14.80 -27.05
C GLY A 49 -8.91 -13.54 -27.17
N ASN A 50 -10.04 -13.60 -27.89
CA ASN A 50 -10.89 -12.43 -28.16
C ASN A 50 -12.36 -12.58 -27.72
N HIS A 51 -12.83 -13.78 -27.40
CA HIS A 51 -14.26 -14.04 -27.10
C HIS A 51 -14.59 -14.10 -25.60
N ILE A 52 -13.59 -14.21 -24.72
CA ILE A 52 -13.77 -14.13 -23.25
C ILE A 52 -12.88 -13.02 -22.70
N ARG A 53 -13.08 -11.80 -23.19
CA ARG A 53 -12.92 -10.67 -22.27
C ARG A 53 -14.26 -10.52 -21.57
N PRO A 54 -14.30 -10.40 -20.23
CA PRO A 54 -15.49 -9.89 -19.57
C PRO A 54 -15.92 -8.66 -20.34
N LYS A 55 -17.19 -8.58 -20.76
CA LYS A 55 -17.72 -7.28 -21.22
C LYS A 55 -17.40 -6.33 -20.08
N SER A 56 -16.50 -5.37 -20.31
CA SER A 56 -16.31 -4.28 -19.38
C SER A 56 -17.70 -3.74 -19.10
N LEU A 57 -18.12 -3.72 -17.83
CA LEU A 57 -19.32 -2.97 -17.49
C LEU A 57 -19.10 -1.55 -18.04
N PRO A 58 -20.13 -0.90 -18.58
CA PRO A 58 -19.97 0.43 -19.14
C PRO A 58 -19.23 1.29 -18.10
N ASP A 59 -18.06 1.78 -18.48
CA ASP A 59 -17.38 2.83 -17.74
C ASP A 59 -18.45 3.91 -17.48
N ASN A 60 -18.51 4.44 -16.26
CA ASN A 60 -19.35 5.59 -15.84
C ASN A 60 -20.57 5.31 -14.96
N PHE A 61 -20.40 4.54 -13.87
CA PHE A 61 -21.13 4.89 -12.65
C PHE A 61 -20.15 5.06 -11.49
N PRO A 62 -19.72 6.30 -11.18
CA PRO A 62 -18.95 6.55 -9.97
C PRO A 62 -19.81 6.18 -8.75
N ILE A 63 -19.31 5.29 -7.91
CA ILE A 63 -20.06 4.81 -6.72
C ILE A 63 -20.16 5.94 -5.69
N PHE A 64 -19.10 6.73 -5.58
CA PHE A 64 -19.08 7.92 -4.72
C PHE A 64 -19.77 9.09 -5.42
N ASN A 65 -21.11 9.05 -5.48
CA ASN A 65 -21.87 10.26 -5.74
C ASN A 65 -21.84 11.12 -4.48
N LEU A 66 -20.71 11.83 -4.28
CA LEU A 66 -20.42 12.75 -3.17
C LEU A 66 -21.42 13.92 -3.07
N SER A 67 -22.44 13.99 -3.94
CA SER A 67 -23.45 15.04 -3.96
C SER A 67 -24.43 15.01 -2.78
N ASN A 68 -24.61 13.87 -2.10
CA ASN A 68 -25.64 13.70 -1.06
C ASN A 68 -25.14 13.59 0.39
N SER A 69 -23.84 13.72 0.65
CA SER A 69 -23.34 13.75 2.04
C SER A 69 -23.42 15.17 2.61
N THR A 70 -24.24 15.34 3.64
CA THR A 70 -24.45 16.61 4.38
C THR A 70 -23.22 17.12 5.13
N LYS A 71 -22.09 16.40 5.08
CA LYS A 71 -20.76 16.89 5.49
C LYS A 71 -19.92 17.18 4.25
N LYS A 72 -20.00 18.42 3.75
CA LYS A 72 -19.06 19.01 2.79
C LYS A 72 -17.66 19.14 3.43
N THR A 73 -16.96 18.03 3.65
CA THR A 73 -15.50 18.09 3.70
C THR A 73 -15.08 18.20 2.25
N ARG A 74 -14.84 19.44 1.78
CA ARG A 74 -14.39 19.71 0.41
C ARG A 74 -12.99 19.14 0.26
N MET A 75 -12.89 17.85 -0.02
CA MET A 75 -11.62 17.23 -0.35
C MET A 75 -10.98 17.99 -1.50
N LYS A 76 -9.67 18.18 -1.39
CA LYS A 76 -8.91 18.98 -2.34
C LYS A 76 -8.09 18.07 -3.25
N GLU A 77 -7.71 18.64 -4.39
CA GLU A 77 -6.72 18.05 -5.27
C GLU A 77 -5.46 17.65 -4.49
N PRO A 78 -4.83 16.49 -4.79
CA PRO A 78 -5.15 15.53 -5.86
C PRO A 78 -6.05 14.35 -5.42
N PHE A 79 -6.68 14.41 -4.24
CA PHE A 79 -7.49 13.29 -3.72
C PHE A 79 -8.85 13.18 -4.42
N LYS A 80 -9.40 14.33 -4.84
CA LYS A 80 -10.73 14.42 -5.42
C LYS A 80 -10.88 13.61 -6.72
N PRO A 81 -10.00 13.75 -7.73
CA PRO A 81 -10.11 13.00 -8.98
C PRO A 81 -10.06 11.49 -8.75
N PHE A 82 -9.26 11.02 -7.79
CA PHE A 82 -9.24 9.61 -7.42
C PHE A 82 -10.59 9.12 -6.92
N LEU A 83 -11.19 9.80 -5.93
CA LEU A 83 -12.48 9.35 -5.40
C LEU A 83 -13.61 9.47 -6.42
N ASP A 84 -13.57 10.50 -7.27
CA ASP A 84 -14.56 10.68 -8.32
C ASP A 84 -14.49 9.57 -9.39
N GLU A 85 -13.33 8.92 -9.58
CA GLU A 85 -13.13 7.86 -10.58
C GLU A 85 -13.47 6.45 -10.07
N ILE A 86 -13.60 6.24 -8.76
CA ILE A 86 -13.93 4.92 -8.20
C ILE A 86 -15.26 4.41 -8.79
N SER A 87 -15.18 3.27 -9.48
CA SER A 87 -16.29 2.63 -10.17
C SER A 87 -16.57 1.24 -9.60
N LEU A 88 -17.58 0.55 -10.17
CA LEU A 88 -17.98 -0.81 -9.77
C LEU A 88 -16.87 -1.84 -9.90
N ASP A 89 -15.97 -1.69 -10.88
CA ASP A 89 -15.00 -2.73 -11.23
C ASP A 89 -13.56 -2.37 -10.83
N CYS A 90 -13.27 -1.08 -10.65
CA CYS A 90 -11.91 -0.56 -10.49
C CYS A 90 -11.87 0.65 -9.55
N MET A 91 -10.74 0.79 -8.85
CA MET A 91 -10.42 1.94 -8.01
C MET A 91 -9.92 3.16 -8.79
N TYR A 92 -9.41 2.96 -10.01
CA TYR A 92 -8.89 3.99 -10.90
C TYR A 92 -8.81 3.45 -12.35
N SER A 93 -8.72 4.34 -13.35
CA SER A 93 -8.59 3.95 -14.75
C SER A 93 -7.21 3.36 -15.08
N SER A 94 -7.01 2.84 -16.29
CA SER A 94 -5.72 2.28 -16.72
C SER A 94 -4.63 3.34 -16.90
N SER A 95 -4.99 4.61 -17.10
CA SER A 95 -4.06 5.72 -17.30
C SER A 95 -4.56 7.01 -16.63
N PRO A 96 -4.66 7.02 -15.29
CA PRO A 96 -5.18 8.15 -14.53
C PRO A 96 -4.17 9.29 -14.54
N SER A 97 -4.51 10.42 -15.16
CA SER A 97 -3.62 11.58 -15.30
C SER A 97 -3.18 12.19 -13.97
N TYR A 98 -4.02 12.09 -12.93
CA TYR A 98 -3.79 12.63 -11.59
C TYR A 98 -2.88 11.76 -10.70
N MET A 99 -2.60 10.51 -11.10
CA MET A 99 -1.91 9.54 -10.24
C MET A 99 -0.47 9.94 -9.86
N PRO A 100 0.36 10.49 -10.77
CA PRO A 100 1.68 10.99 -10.39
C PRO A 100 1.61 12.08 -9.31
N ASP A 101 0.66 13.01 -9.45
CA ASP A 101 0.46 14.10 -8.49
C ASP A 101 -0.05 13.58 -7.15
N LEU A 102 -0.95 12.58 -7.17
CA LEU A 102 -1.44 11.92 -5.97
C LEU A 102 -0.31 11.21 -5.19
N LEU A 103 0.52 10.43 -5.87
CA LEU A 103 1.63 9.72 -5.23
C LEU A 103 2.68 10.71 -4.71
N ASN A 104 2.99 11.77 -5.48
CA ASN A 104 3.88 12.83 -5.03
C ASN A 104 3.32 13.53 -3.78
N TYR A 105 2.04 13.90 -3.80
CA TYR A 105 1.35 14.51 -2.67
C TYR A 105 1.42 13.64 -1.41
N LEU A 106 1.11 12.34 -1.49
CA LEU A 106 1.21 11.42 -0.36
C LEU A 106 2.65 11.39 0.21
N SER A 107 3.66 11.50 -0.66
CA SER A 107 5.07 11.47 -0.26
C SER A 107 5.60 12.78 0.33
N SER A 108 4.99 13.94 0.05
CA SER A 108 5.60 15.25 0.34
C SER A 108 4.69 16.29 0.98
N ALA A 109 3.36 16.12 0.98
CA ALA A 109 2.44 17.12 1.50
C ALA A 109 2.67 17.38 2.99
N LYS A 110 2.55 18.64 3.43
CA LYS A 110 2.83 19.02 4.81
C LYS A 110 1.79 18.43 5.76
N ILE A 111 2.28 17.70 6.77
CA ILE A 111 1.46 17.06 7.80
C ILE A 111 1.03 18.14 8.81
N SER A 112 -0.25 18.17 9.12
CA SER A 112 -0.85 19.07 10.12
C SER A 112 -1.24 18.36 11.41
N ASN A 113 -1.52 17.05 11.35
CA ASN A 113 -1.82 16.22 12.52
C ASN A 113 -1.56 14.74 12.21
N VAL A 114 -1.23 13.96 13.25
CA VAL A 114 -1.10 12.51 13.20
C VAL A 114 -1.81 11.92 14.41
N GLU A 115 -2.68 10.94 14.20
CA GLU A 115 -3.46 10.30 15.27
C GLU A 115 -3.45 8.78 15.05
N TYR A 116 -3.60 7.98 16.12
CA TYR A 116 -3.77 6.54 15.94
C TYR A 116 -5.07 6.24 15.18
N PHE A 117 -4.98 5.31 14.24
CA PHE A 117 -6.15 4.74 13.59
C PHE A 117 -6.53 3.44 14.28
N ASN A 118 -7.49 3.52 15.21
CA ASN A 118 -7.89 2.43 16.11
C ASN A 118 -8.72 1.32 15.42
N VAL A 119 -8.53 1.11 14.11
CA VAL A 119 -9.22 0.08 13.32
C VAL A 119 -8.23 -1.00 12.87
N GLY A 120 -8.55 -2.24 13.20
CA GLY A 120 -7.70 -3.39 12.98
C GLY A 120 -6.79 -3.65 14.17
N THR A 121 -5.66 -4.29 13.89
CA THR A 121 -4.97 -5.11 14.89
C THR A 121 -3.57 -4.62 15.17
N GLN A 122 -2.92 -4.03 14.16
CA GLN A 122 -1.56 -3.50 14.21
C GLN A 122 -1.57 -1.97 14.11
N VAL A 123 -0.40 -1.37 14.36
CA VAL A 123 -0.23 0.09 14.41
C VAL A 123 -0.51 0.73 13.06
N LYS A 124 -1.44 1.68 13.06
CA LYS A 124 -1.80 2.51 11.91
C LYS A 124 -2.05 3.93 12.38
N PHE A 125 -1.84 4.90 11.50
CA PHE A 125 -2.12 6.30 11.76
C PHE A 125 -3.12 6.87 10.76
N ILE A 126 -3.93 7.81 11.21
CA ILE A 126 -4.50 8.81 10.32
C ILE A 126 -3.52 9.99 10.27
N VAL A 127 -3.05 10.31 9.07
CA VAL A 127 -2.24 11.49 8.79
C VAL A 127 -3.14 12.52 8.12
N ARG A 128 -3.29 13.70 8.75
CA ARG A 128 -4.02 14.83 8.18
C ARG A 128 -3.00 15.83 7.60
N PHE A 129 -3.28 16.33 6.40
CA PHE A 129 -2.48 17.37 5.76
C PHE A 129 -3.03 18.77 6.05
N GLU A 130 -2.26 19.83 5.77
CA GLU A 130 -2.69 21.22 6.02
C GLU A 130 -3.97 21.61 5.29
N ASP A 131 -4.23 20.98 4.15
CA ASP A 131 -5.38 21.29 3.32
C ASP A 131 -6.67 20.56 3.77
N GLY A 132 -6.56 19.66 4.76
CA GLY A 132 -7.63 18.90 5.36
C GLY A 132 -7.78 17.46 4.84
N ASN A 133 -7.05 17.07 3.79
CA ASN A 133 -7.04 15.70 3.29
C ASN A 133 -6.42 14.73 4.33
N GLU A 134 -6.81 13.45 4.28
CA GLU A 134 -6.39 12.42 5.22
C GLU A 134 -5.88 11.17 4.53
N ALA A 135 -4.71 10.66 4.92
CA ALA A 135 -4.19 9.37 4.48
C ALA A 135 -4.08 8.39 5.65
N ILE A 136 -4.13 7.10 5.35
CA ILE A 136 -3.77 6.06 6.32
C ILE A 136 -2.27 5.81 6.18
N ALA A 137 -1.55 5.83 7.30
CA ALA A 137 -0.12 5.54 7.31
C ALA A 137 0.21 4.29 8.11
N LYS A 138 1.16 3.49 7.61
CA LYS A 138 1.77 2.39 8.36
C LYS A 138 3.28 2.62 8.48
N PRO A 139 3.85 2.55 9.70
CA PRO A 139 5.27 2.75 9.89
C PRO A 139 6.08 1.53 9.48
N LYS A 140 7.34 1.76 9.10
CA LYS A 140 8.34 0.71 8.99
C LYS A 140 8.55 0.02 10.33
N ARG A 141 8.58 -1.32 10.28
CA ARG A 141 8.85 -2.17 11.43
C ARG A 141 10.11 -3.02 11.28
N HIS A 142 10.32 -3.55 10.07
CA HIS A 142 11.45 -4.40 9.76
C HIS A 142 12.30 -3.86 8.61
N PRO A 143 13.60 -4.18 8.59
CA PRO A 143 14.41 -4.15 7.38
C PRO A 143 13.79 -4.99 6.25
N ARG A 144 14.15 -4.67 4.99
CA ARG A 144 13.54 -5.28 3.80
C ARG A 144 13.90 -6.76 3.60
N ASP A 145 15.02 -7.18 4.16
CA ASP A 145 15.62 -8.52 4.06
C ASP A 145 15.10 -9.50 5.13
N VAL A 146 14.34 -9.01 6.12
CA VAL A 146 13.63 -9.88 7.06
C VAL A 146 12.57 -10.68 6.32
N TYR A 147 12.56 -11.99 6.47
CA TYR A 147 11.51 -12.88 5.96
C TYR A 147 10.76 -13.55 7.11
N TRP A 148 9.55 -14.00 6.84
CA TRP A 148 8.71 -14.78 7.76
C TRP A 148 8.56 -16.19 7.20
N ALA A 149 8.81 -17.22 8.01
CA ALA A 149 8.92 -18.60 7.53
C ALA A 149 7.57 -19.25 7.18
N TYR A 150 6.45 -18.70 7.69
CA TYR A 150 5.11 -19.25 7.51
C TYR A 150 5.00 -20.74 7.91
N ASP A 151 5.60 -21.11 9.04
CA ASP A 151 5.57 -22.45 9.62
C ASP A 151 4.73 -22.53 10.91
N LYS A 152 4.83 -23.63 11.66
CA LYS A 152 4.07 -23.83 12.91
C LYS A 152 4.43 -22.82 14.01
N ASN A 153 5.66 -22.33 14.03
CA ASN A 153 6.18 -21.38 15.03
C ASN A 153 5.97 -19.93 14.57
N GLN A 154 5.97 -19.71 13.25
CA GLN A 154 5.73 -18.42 12.60
C GLN A 154 4.48 -18.48 11.71
N PRO A 155 3.27 -18.59 12.30
CA PRO A 155 2.05 -18.60 11.52
C PRO A 155 1.74 -17.21 10.93
N PHE A 156 0.99 -17.16 9.83
CA PHE A 156 0.71 -15.91 9.11
C PHE A 156 -0.04 -14.86 9.95
N TRP A 157 -0.87 -15.26 10.92
CA TRP A 157 -1.64 -14.33 11.76
C TRP A 157 -0.79 -13.63 12.85
N LEU A 158 0.47 -14.04 13.01
CA LEU A 158 1.46 -13.36 13.86
C LEU A 158 2.48 -12.56 13.04
N ASP A 159 2.37 -12.54 11.71
CA ASP A 159 3.27 -11.78 10.85
C ASP A 159 2.98 -10.28 11.02
N GLU A 160 4.04 -9.51 11.29
CA GLU A 160 3.91 -8.07 11.48
C GLU A 160 3.75 -7.38 10.13
N GLU A 161 2.85 -6.40 10.05
CA GLU A 161 2.58 -5.66 8.82
C GLU A 161 3.84 -4.94 8.33
N ARG A 162 4.10 -5.05 7.02
CA ARG A 162 5.23 -4.41 6.34
C ARG A 162 4.70 -3.26 5.50
N HIS A 163 5.10 -2.03 5.84
CA HIS A 163 4.70 -0.84 5.07
C HIS A 163 5.09 -0.95 3.59
N THR A 164 6.20 -1.64 3.29
CA THR A 164 6.67 -1.90 1.92
C THR A 164 5.74 -2.79 1.11
N SER A 165 5.03 -3.72 1.77
CA SER A 165 4.12 -4.64 1.09
C SER A 165 2.89 -3.90 0.55
N GLU A 166 2.42 -2.85 1.23
CA GLU A 166 1.35 -1.98 0.73
C GLU A 166 1.75 -1.28 -0.58
N ILE A 167 2.99 -0.76 -0.62
CA ILE A 167 3.55 -0.12 -1.82
C ILE A 167 3.66 -1.16 -2.94
N ALA A 168 4.26 -2.32 -2.66
CA ALA A 168 4.46 -3.37 -3.64
C ALA A 168 3.13 -3.90 -4.19
N ALA A 169 2.13 -4.13 -3.33
CA ALA A 169 0.80 -4.60 -3.71
C ALA A 169 0.11 -3.62 -4.64
N PHE A 170 0.14 -2.31 -4.33
CA PHE A 170 -0.41 -1.27 -5.20
C PHE A 170 0.24 -1.28 -6.59
N HIS A 171 1.57 -1.30 -6.65
CA HIS A 171 2.27 -1.28 -7.92
C HIS A 171 2.08 -2.57 -8.73
N LEU A 172 2.07 -3.73 -8.07
CA LEU A 172 1.83 -5.02 -8.72
C LEU A 172 0.40 -5.13 -9.27
N ASP A 173 -0.60 -4.71 -8.49
CA ASP A 173 -2.01 -4.63 -8.91
C ASP A 173 -2.18 -3.79 -10.18
N ARG A 174 -1.43 -2.67 -10.28
CA ARG A 174 -1.41 -1.83 -11.47
C ARG A 174 -0.72 -2.49 -12.67
N ILE A 175 0.42 -3.15 -12.47
CA ILE A 175 1.16 -3.87 -13.52
C ILE A 175 0.30 -5.00 -14.10
N LEU A 176 -0.42 -5.72 -13.24
CA LEU A 176 -1.35 -6.79 -13.64
C LEU A 176 -2.70 -6.24 -14.17
N ASN A 177 -2.86 -4.92 -14.19
CA ASN A 177 -4.03 -4.22 -14.70
C ASN A 177 -5.34 -4.59 -13.97
N TYR A 178 -5.26 -5.02 -12.70
CA TYR A 178 -6.40 -5.29 -11.84
C TYR A 178 -7.05 -4.00 -11.33
N ARG A 179 -6.23 -3.02 -10.90
CA ARG A 179 -6.65 -1.68 -10.45
C ARG A 179 -7.66 -1.71 -9.29
N ARG A 180 -7.42 -2.56 -8.30
CA ARG A 180 -8.28 -2.76 -7.13
C ARG A 180 -7.61 -2.41 -5.81
N VAL A 181 -6.31 -2.12 -5.82
CA VAL A 181 -5.55 -1.70 -4.63
C VAL A 181 -5.45 -0.18 -4.58
N ILE A 182 -5.65 0.40 -3.40
CA ILE A 182 -5.60 1.83 -3.17
C ILE A 182 -4.20 2.40 -3.49
N PRO A 183 -4.10 3.63 -4.03
CA PRO A 183 -2.82 4.30 -4.21
C PRO A 183 -2.05 4.47 -2.89
N CYS A 184 -0.81 3.96 -2.87
CA CYS A 184 0.08 4.02 -1.73
C CYS A 184 1.47 4.52 -2.15
N ALA A 185 2.06 5.42 -1.37
CA ALA A 185 3.41 5.95 -1.60
C ALA A 185 4.27 5.85 -0.34
N GLY A 186 5.57 5.58 -0.53
CA GLY A 186 6.55 5.64 0.55
C GLY A 186 6.87 7.09 0.93
N ARG A 187 7.09 7.34 2.21
CA ARG A 187 7.49 8.65 2.74
C ARG A 187 8.49 8.49 3.86
N ARG A 188 9.48 9.38 3.90
CA ARG A 188 10.39 9.53 5.03
C ARG A 188 10.02 10.80 5.78
N VAL A 189 9.71 10.68 7.06
CA VAL A 189 9.29 11.80 7.91
C VAL A 189 10.32 12.06 8.99
N ASN A 190 10.55 13.32 9.34
CA ASN A 190 11.23 13.66 10.58
C ASN A 190 10.26 13.38 11.74
N PHE A 191 10.56 12.39 12.58
CA PHE A 191 9.63 11.91 13.59
C PHE A 191 9.27 13.01 14.59
N THR A 192 10.26 13.76 15.08
CA THR A 192 9.99 14.87 16.00
C THR A 192 9.22 16.00 15.32
N ALA A 193 9.73 16.51 14.20
CA ALA A 193 9.21 17.73 13.58
C ALA A 193 7.87 17.55 12.86
N GLU A 194 7.65 16.40 12.21
CA GLU A 194 6.45 16.16 11.40
C GLU A 194 5.39 15.34 12.14
N VAL A 195 5.76 14.53 13.14
CA VAL A 195 4.82 13.69 13.89
C VAL A 195 4.62 14.21 15.32
N LEU A 196 5.66 14.22 16.16
CA LEU A 196 5.51 14.54 17.59
C LEU A 196 5.07 15.99 17.85
N ASN A 197 5.57 16.94 17.08
CA ASN A 197 5.19 18.35 17.23
C ASN A 197 3.79 18.66 16.68
N ASN A 198 3.24 17.80 15.82
CA ASN A 198 1.96 18.03 15.15
C ASN A 198 0.81 17.17 15.70
N THR A 199 1.11 16.08 16.41
CA THR A 199 0.08 15.20 16.98
C THR A 199 -0.71 15.90 18.08
N LYS A 200 -2.03 15.73 18.03
CA LYS A 200 -2.96 16.08 19.13
C LYS A 200 -3.44 14.85 19.88
N ASP A 201 -2.98 13.66 19.49
CA ASP A 201 -3.36 12.40 20.10
C ASP A 201 -2.55 12.18 21.39
N PRO A 202 -3.20 12.24 22.58
CA PRO A 202 -2.50 12.06 23.84
C PRO A 202 -1.93 10.64 24.00
N ALA A 203 -2.45 9.64 23.28
CA ALA A 203 -1.92 8.28 23.34
C ALA A 203 -0.54 8.17 22.69
N ILE A 204 -0.31 8.85 21.57
CA ILE A 204 1.01 8.89 20.93
C ILE A 204 2.04 9.48 21.90
N LEU A 205 1.70 10.62 22.52
CA LEU A 205 2.60 11.33 23.43
C LEU A 205 2.88 10.54 24.73
N ARG A 206 1.86 9.90 25.29
CA ARG A 206 1.98 9.09 26.52
C ARG A 206 2.81 7.84 26.33
N ASN A 207 2.78 7.25 25.13
CA ASN A 207 3.49 6.00 24.84
C ASN A 207 4.91 6.22 24.28
N LEU A 208 5.44 7.45 24.33
CA LEU A 208 6.81 7.74 23.93
C LEU A 208 7.82 7.08 24.86
N THR A 209 8.89 6.56 24.27
CA THR A 209 10.02 5.96 24.96
C THR A 209 11.30 6.21 24.16
N ARG A 210 12.42 5.69 24.63
CA ARG A 210 13.70 5.74 23.93
C ARG A 210 14.40 4.40 23.96
N LYS A 211 15.08 4.08 22.86
CA LYS A 211 15.94 2.89 22.74
C LYS A 211 17.18 3.27 21.96
N ASN A 212 18.36 3.02 22.53
CA ASN A 212 19.65 3.28 21.89
C ASN A 212 19.82 4.72 21.35
N GLY A 213 19.26 5.72 22.03
CA GLY A 213 19.30 7.12 21.61
C GLY A 213 18.22 7.55 20.61
N ASN A 214 17.49 6.60 20.02
CA ASN A 214 16.38 6.85 19.10
C ASN A 214 15.09 7.09 19.88
N ASN A 215 14.22 7.97 19.35
CA ASN A 215 12.87 8.13 19.90
C ASN A 215 12.00 6.98 19.38
N CYS A 216 11.24 6.39 20.28
CA CYS A 216 10.36 5.29 19.96
C CYS A 216 8.99 5.52 20.57
N PHE A 217 8.00 4.75 20.13
CA PHE A 217 6.69 4.70 20.77
C PHE A 217 6.17 3.28 20.77
N ILE A 218 5.30 2.99 21.74
CA ILE A 218 4.49 1.78 21.75
C ILE A 218 3.13 2.14 21.17
N GLY A 219 2.72 1.44 20.11
CA GLY A 219 1.43 1.68 19.47
C GLY A 219 0.25 1.40 20.41
N GLU A 220 -0.93 1.88 20.03
CA GLU A 220 -2.19 1.49 20.67
C GLU A 220 -2.94 0.53 19.74
N CYS A 221 -2.75 -0.77 19.96
CA CYS A 221 -3.30 -1.86 19.16
C CYS A 221 -3.32 -3.16 19.98
N VAL A 222 -3.59 -4.31 19.36
CA VAL A 222 -3.68 -5.57 20.12
C VAL A 222 -2.35 -5.89 20.83
N PRO A 223 -2.38 -6.49 22.05
CA PRO A 223 -1.20 -6.59 22.90
C PRO A 223 -0.02 -7.35 22.29
N TRP A 224 -0.26 -8.27 21.35
CA TRP A 224 0.79 -9.03 20.68
C TRP A 224 1.70 -8.16 19.82
N PHE A 225 1.15 -7.11 19.20
CA PHE A 225 1.92 -6.19 18.35
C PHE A 225 2.21 -4.86 19.04
N CYS A 226 1.51 -4.50 20.10
CA CYS A 226 1.68 -3.22 20.78
C CYS A 226 2.16 -3.41 22.23
N ASN A 227 3.44 -3.72 22.38
CA ASN A 227 4.10 -3.92 23.68
C ASN A 227 5.55 -3.42 23.65
N LYS A 228 6.27 -3.58 24.76
CA LYS A 228 7.65 -3.10 24.92
C LYS A 228 8.64 -3.78 23.97
N ASP A 229 8.38 -5.01 23.54
CA ASP A 229 9.29 -5.73 22.64
C ASP A 229 9.08 -5.34 21.18
N HIS A 230 7.91 -4.78 20.85
CA HIS A 230 7.51 -4.43 19.48
C HIS A 230 7.35 -2.90 19.28
N MET A 231 8.11 -2.12 20.05
CA MET A 231 8.16 -0.65 19.89
C MET A 231 8.67 -0.26 18.49
N ILE A 232 8.17 0.85 17.97
CA ILE A 232 8.59 1.40 16.69
C ILE A 232 9.45 2.63 16.97
N CYS A 233 10.62 2.70 16.33
CA CYS A 233 11.62 3.74 16.57
C CYS A 233 11.91 4.54 15.31
N ASP A 234 12.36 5.78 15.50
CA ASP A 234 13.09 6.50 14.46
C ASP A 234 14.47 5.87 14.21
N GLU A 235 14.99 6.15 13.02
CA GLU A 235 16.29 5.70 12.49
C GLU A 235 17.03 6.91 11.88
N ASP A 236 18.30 6.73 11.51
CA ASP A 236 19.06 7.70 10.69
C ASP A 236 19.00 9.18 11.13
N GLY A 237 19.13 9.44 12.44
CA GLY A 237 19.10 10.82 12.94
C GLY A 237 17.69 11.40 13.10
N GLY A 238 16.72 10.57 13.47
CA GLY A 238 15.38 11.01 13.85
C GLY A 238 14.32 10.90 12.76
N PHE A 239 14.56 10.08 11.74
CA PHE A 239 13.64 9.87 10.63
C PHE A 239 12.92 8.53 10.73
N MET A 240 11.66 8.48 10.29
CA MET A 240 10.90 7.26 10.13
C MET A 240 10.48 7.08 8.67
N GLU A 241 10.53 5.85 8.18
CA GLU A 241 9.91 5.47 6.92
C GLU A 241 8.46 5.03 7.18
N LEU A 242 7.53 5.52 6.37
CA LEU A 242 6.11 5.21 6.38
C LEU A 242 5.67 4.82 4.97
N VAL A 243 4.59 4.06 4.86
CA VAL A 243 3.71 4.10 3.68
C VAL A 243 2.52 5.01 4.00
N LEU A 244 2.10 5.84 3.05
CA LEU A 244 0.84 6.57 3.10
C LEU A 244 -0.06 6.09 1.96
N CYS A 245 -1.26 5.65 2.31
CA CYS A 245 -2.28 5.20 1.39
C CYS A 245 -3.48 6.16 1.43
N GLN A 246 -4.02 6.44 0.24
CA GLN A 246 -5.20 7.28 0.07
C GLN A 246 -6.39 6.76 0.89
N LYS A 247 -6.91 7.57 1.82
CA LYS A 247 -8.09 7.16 2.61
C LYS A 247 -9.34 7.17 1.73
N ILE A 248 -10.12 6.11 1.80
CA ILE A 248 -11.47 6.07 1.22
C ILE A 248 -12.46 6.49 2.32
N PRO A 249 -13.39 7.42 2.06
CA PRO A 249 -14.42 7.79 3.02
C PRO A 249 -15.52 6.72 3.08
N GLY A 250 -16.15 6.60 4.25
CA GLY A 250 -17.25 5.66 4.48
C GLY A 250 -16.78 4.28 4.93
N ASP A 251 -17.75 3.47 5.33
CA ASP A 251 -17.53 2.10 5.78
C ASP A 251 -17.73 1.14 4.61
N MET A 252 -16.78 0.23 4.39
CA MET A 252 -16.90 -0.84 3.41
C MET A 252 -17.36 -2.11 4.13
N PRO A 253 -18.50 -2.71 3.76
CA PRO A 253 -18.95 -3.95 4.37
C PRO A 253 -17.97 -5.08 4.04
N GLY A 254 -17.50 -5.78 5.07
CA GLY A 254 -16.64 -6.95 4.89
C GLY A 254 -17.48 -8.16 4.44
N VAL A 255 -17.02 -8.83 3.38
CA VAL A 255 -17.54 -10.14 2.97
C VAL A 255 -16.51 -11.21 3.37
N PRO A 256 -16.89 -12.21 4.20
CA PRO A 256 -15.95 -13.26 4.58
C PRO A 256 -15.38 -14.00 3.37
N ASN A 257 -14.07 -14.23 3.36
CA ASN A 257 -13.41 -15.01 2.32
C ASN A 257 -13.77 -16.51 2.50
N PRO A 258 -14.37 -17.20 1.51
CA PRO A 258 -14.68 -18.63 1.61
C PRO A 258 -13.42 -19.52 1.67
N TRP A 259 -12.25 -19.00 1.30
CA TRP A 259 -10.95 -19.66 1.46
C TRP A 259 -10.17 -19.16 2.69
N SER A 260 -10.85 -18.51 3.64
CA SER A 260 -10.28 -18.20 4.95
C SER A 260 -9.80 -19.46 5.65
N GLN A 261 -8.64 -19.40 6.30
CA GLN A 261 -8.06 -20.47 7.12
C GLN A 261 -8.70 -20.54 8.53
N GLY A 262 -9.94 -20.03 8.68
CA GLY A 262 -10.79 -20.19 9.87
C GLY A 262 -10.68 -19.09 10.94
N SER A 263 -11.25 -19.36 12.13
CA SER A 263 -11.45 -18.39 13.23
C SER A 263 -10.18 -17.74 13.80
N ARG A 264 -9.00 -18.21 13.39
CA ARG A 264 -7.69 -17.61 13.72
C ARG A 264 -7.42 -16.33 12.92
N GLU A 265 -8.16 -16.10 11.83
CA GLU A 265 -8.15 -14.86 11.05
C GLU A 265 -9.04 -13.77 11.64
N ALA A 266 -10.12 -14.15 12.34
CA ALA A 266 -11.20 -13.25 12.74
C ALA A 266 -11.05 -12.63 14.14
N LYS A 267 -10.01 -13.01 14.89
CA LYS A 267 -9.77 -12.59 16.29
C LYS A 267 -8.43 -11.90 16.53
N VAL A 268 -7.65 -11.68 15.47
CA VAL A 268 -6.52 -10.77 15.53
C VAL A 268 -7.07 -9.39 15.23
#